data_AF-A0A3Q0SJW3-F1
#
_entry.id   AF-A0A3Q0SJW3-F1
#
_cell.length_a   1.000
_cell.length_b   1.000
_cell.length_c   1.000
_cell.angle_alpha   90.00
_cell.angle_beta   90.00
_cell.angle_gamma   90.00
#
_symmetry.space_group_name_H-M   'P 1'
#
loop_
_entity.id
_entity.type
_entity.pdbx_description
1 polymer ?
#
loop_
_entity_poly.entity_id
_entity_poly.type
_entity_poly.pdbx_seq_one_letter_code
_entity_poly.pdbx_strand_id
1 'polypeptide(L)'
;GGLTLLPLDPRPCAHLSDDLTELAEGSAVGLAKVLTTVDLVSLGVGSCVGTGMYVVAGLVAKAMAGPGVILSFIIAAVASILSGVCYAEFGVRVPKTTGSAYTYSYVTVGEFVAFFIGWNLILEYLIGTAAGASALSNMFDSLANHSISNYMITHLGTVRGLGKGEDTYPDLLALFIALLVTVIIALGVRNTVGFNNVLNMVNLVVWVFIIIAGLFFVSVNNWEGGRFMPYGWSGVMQGAATCFYAFIGFDIIATTGEEAKNPNTSIPYAITASLVTCLTAYVSVSVILTLMVPYNLIDGSAPLMEMFAVHGFLWGKYTVAVGSIAGLTVSLLGSLFPMPRVIYAMARDGLLFRFLSHVTALTHTPTVACVVSGSLAAVLALLVSLRDLIEMMSIGTLLAYTLVSVCVLLLRYQPDDQTDTHQFDSEHQDMDCLKHEDAKDNQILTDNDESSSYHAGRTEGEGDDSDFHAGHASLLKRLLGGHYYTLRLRLGMPDASARPTPATGRIVTRCTLLLFFVSFLLWSTIIFGVEQGTGVGAVFSGLMATMMAGSLAKLLIMIIQQPESTRSLPYMAPCVPFVPAAAILVNSYLMLKLSPLTWARFTIWCLIVDLKWNTEK
;
A
#
# COMPACT_ATOMS: atom_id res chain seq x y z
N GLY A 1 -21.31 82.31 3.57
CA GLY A 1 -21.76 81.33 2.57
C GLY A 1 -20.61 81.11 1.61
N GLY A 2 -20.10 79.92 1.37
CA GLY A 2 -20.71 78.59 1.40
C GLY A 2 -20.22 77.93 0.12
N LEU A 3 -19.00 77.37 0.18
CA LEU A 3 -18.32 76.75 -0.95
C LEU A 3 -18.87 75.32 -1.11
N THR A 4 -19.77 75.12 -2.08
CA THR A 4 -20.29 73.80 -2.43
C THR A 4 -19.51 73.28 -3.63
N LEU A 5 -18.46 72.48 -3.38
CA LEU A 5 -17.81 71.64 -4.37
C LEU A 5 -18.61 70.34 -4.51
N LEU A 6 -18.95 69.99 -5.74
CA LEU A 6 -19.53 68.71 -6.17
C LEU A 6 -18.63 67.53 -5.76
N PRO A 7 -19.18 66.37 -5.37
CA PRO A 7 -18.38 65.19 -5.10
C PRO A 7 -17.89 64.58 -6.44
N LEU A 8 -16.57 64.39 -6.53
CA LEU A 8 -15.91 63.54 -7.52
C LEU A 8 -16.15 62.08 -7.14
N ASP A 9 -16.68 61.31 -8.08
CA ASP A 9 -16.79 59.85 -8.05
C ASP A 9 -15.39 59.20 -7.99
N PRO A 10 -15.07 58.32 -7.02
CA PRO A 10 -13.88 57.49 -7.07
C PRO A 10 -14.28 56.02 -7.22
N ARG A 11 -14.39 55.56 -8.46
CA ARG A 11 -14.14 54.16 -8.85
C ARG A 11 -13.27 54.23 -10.11
N PRO A 12 -12.00 53.81 -10.06
CA PRO A 12 -11.70 52.38 -10.10
C PRO A 12 -10.41 52.00 -9.34
N CYS A 13 -10.50 51.55 -8.09
CA CYS A 13 -9.38 50.93 -7.37
C CYS A 13 -9.68 49.48 -6.93
N ALA A 14 -10.74 48.86 -7.46
CA ALA A 14 -11.11 47.49 -7.10
C ALA A 14 -10.53 46.43 -8.06
N HIS A 15 -10.22 46.79 -9.32
CA HIS A 15 -9.73 45.80 -10.30
C HIS A 15 -8.21 45.60 -10.28
N LEU A 16 -7.43 46.58 -9.81
CA LEU A 16 -5.96 46.45 -9.76
C LEU A 16 -5.49 45.72 -8.49
N SER A 17 -6.29 45.72 -7.42
CA SER A 17 -6.02 44.92 -6.22
C SER A 17 -6.24 43.44 -6.48
N ASP A 18 -7.25 43.07 -7.27
CA ASP A 18 -7.52 41.66 -7.57
C ASP A 18 -6.40 41.04 -8.44
N ASP A 19 -5.89 41.77 -9.44
CA ASP A 19 -4.76 41.30 -10.27
C ASP A 19 -3.43 41.20 -9.49
N LEU A 20 -3.19 42.07 -8.49
CA LEU A 20 -2.01 42.00 -7.62
C LEU A 20 -2.15 40.95 -6.51
N THR A 21 -3.39 40.58 -6.14
CA THR A 21 -3.65 39.48 -5.21
C THR A 21 -3.49 38.13 -5.92
N GLU A 22 -3.86 38.03 -7.21
CA GLU A 22 -3.58 36.86 -8.05
C GLU A 22 -2.08 36.68 -8.38
N LEU A 23 -1.29 37.76 -8.40
CA LEU A 23 0.16 37.70 -8.61
C LEU A 23 0.98 37.48 -7.32
N ALA A 24 0.35 37.61 -6.15
CA ALA A 24 0.99 37.38 -4.84
C ALA A 24 0.66 35.98 -4.23
N GLU A 25 -0.27 35.22 -4.79
CA GLU A 25 -0.51 33.80 -4.47
C GLU A 25 0.47 32.86 -5.21
N GLY A 26 1.75 33.22 -5.22
CA GLY A 26 2.84 32.50 -5.88
C GLY A 26 3.46 31.34 -5.08
N SER A 27 2.73 30.71 -4.16
CA SER A 27 3.19 29.54 -3.36
C SER A 27 1.98 28.84 -2.72
N ALA A 28 1.60 27.58 -2.97
CA ALA A 28 2.26 26.42 -3.56
C ALA A 28 1.32 25.73 -4.58
N VAL A 29 1.85 25.32 -5.73
CA VAL A 29 1.09 24.62 -6.77
C VAL A 29 0.75 23.19 -6.28
N GLY A 30 -0.42 23.02 -5.66
CA GLY A 30 -0.97 21.71 -5.29
C GLY A 30 -1.44 20.91 -6.50
N LEU A 31 -1.46 19.58 -6.40
CA LEU A 31 -1.97 18.71 -7.48
C LEU A 31 -3.49 18.91 -7.68
N ALA A 32 -3.94 18.84 -8.93
CA ALA A 32 -5.35 19.04 -9.26
C ALA A 32 -6.22 17.88 -8.75
N LYS A 33 -7.32 18.19 -8.04
CA LYS A 33 -8.30 17.21 -7.57
C LYS A 33 -9.19 16.70 -8.69
N VAL A 34 -8.74 15.67 -9.40
CA VAL A 34 -9.41 15.15 -10.60
C VAL A 34 -10.06 13.77 -10.41
N LEU A 35 -9.58 12.97 -9.46
CA LEU A 35 -9.97 11.56 -9.31
C LEU A 35 -11.31 11.41 -8.56
N THR A 36 -12.22 10.65 -9.17
CA THR A 36 -13.47 10.23 -8.52
C THR A 36 -13.28 8.91 -7.75
N THR A 37 -14.25 8.54 -6.90
CA THR A 37 -14.22 7.27 -6.17
C THR A 37 -14.15 6.05 -7.10
N VAL A 38 -14.81 6.11 -8.26
CA VAL A 38 -14.77 5.04 -9.27
C VAL A 38 -13.39 4.95 -9.91
N ASP A 39 -12.76 6.10 -10.18
CA ASP A 39 -11.39 6.12 -10.70
C ASP A 39 -10.41 5.50 -9.70
N LEU A 40 -10.56 5.80 -8.40
CA LEU A 40 -9.72 5.21 -7.35
C LEU A 40 -9.92 3.69 -7.23
N VAL A 41 -11.16 3.20 -7.30
CA VAL A 41 -11.45 1.75 -7.33
C VAL A 41 -10.83 1.10 -8.57
N SER A 42 -11.03 1.71 -9.74
CA SER A 42 -10.47 1.22 -11.00
C SER A 42 -8.94 1.18 -10.95
N LEU A 43 -8.31 2.17 -10.33
CA LEU A 43 -6.87 2.28 -10.19
C LEU A 43 -6.32 1.21 -9.22
N GLY A 44 -7.00 0.95 -8.10
CA GLY A 44 -6.63 -0.13 -7.17
C GLY A 44 -6.92 -1.55 -7.67
N VAL A 45 -8.05 -1.77 -8.35
CA VAL A 45 -8.34 -3.06 -9.01
C VAL A 45 -7.36 -3.28 -10.15
N GLY A 46 -7.08 -2.25 -10.95
CA GLY A 46 -6.18 -2.34 -12.08
C GLY A 46 -4.72 -2.59 -11.70
N SER A 47 -4.24 -1.95 -10.62
CA SER A 47 -2.88 -2.15 -10.12
C SER A 47 -2.68 -3.58 -9.60
N CYS A 48 -3.63 -4.10 -8.83
CA CYS A 48 -3.59 -5.44 -8.29
C CYS A 48 -3.83 -6.51 -9.39
N VAL A 49 -4.95 -6.42 -10.14
CA VAL A 49 -5.42 -7.41 -11.11
C VAL A 49 -4.67 -7.32 -12.45
N GLY A 50 -3.36 -7.55 -12.39
CA GLY A 50 -2.49 -7.68 -13.56
C GLY A 50 -1.62 -8.92 -13.45
N THR A 51 -0.33 -8.72 -13.16
CA THR A 51 0.67 -9.81 -13.10
C THR A 51 0.30 -10.90 -12.10
N GLY A 52 -0.35 -10.52 -10.99
CA GLY A 52 -0.87 -11.46 -10.00
C GLY A 52 -1.85 -12.48 -10.58
N MET A 53 -2.77 -12.03 -11.45
CA MET A 53 -3.84 -12.86 -11.99
C MET A 53 -3.31 -13.72 -13.13
N TYR A 54 -2.63 -13.09 -14.08
CA TYR A 54 -2.25 -13.71 -15.34
C TYR A 54 -0.99 -14.57 -15.23
N VAL A 55 -0.10 -14.31 -14.27
CA VAL A 55 1.18 -15.02 -14.14
C VAL A 55 1.29 -15.75 -12.81
N VAL A 56 1.13 -15.04 -11.68
CA VAL A 56 1.44 -15.61 -10.35
C VAL A 56 0.53 -16.78 -9.99
N ALA A 57 -0.77 -16.71 -10.35
CA ALA A 57 -1.70 -17.81 -10.11
C ALA A 57 -1.22 -19.15 -10.71
N GLY A 58 -0.73 -19.15 -11.95
CA GLY A 58 -0.23 -20.36 -12.59
C GLY A 58 1.16 -20.77 -12.10
N LEU A 59 2.05 -19.81 -11.82
CA LEU A 59 3.36 -20.08 -11.24
C LEU A 59 3.22 -20.83 -9.90
N VAL A 60 2.39 -20.33 -9.00
CA VAL A 60 2.18 -20.92 -7.67
C VAL A 60 1.43 -22.25 -7.78
N ALA A 61 0.42 -22.34 -8.66
CA ALA A 61 -0.29 -23.60 -8.92
C ALA A 61 0.67 -24.69 -9.41
N LYS A 62 1.55 -24.38 -10.36
CA LYS A 62 2.49 -25.35 -10.94
C LYS A 62 3.61 -25.74 -9.98
N ALA A 63 4.26 -24.75 -9.35
CA ALA A 63 5.55 -24.95 -8.70
C ALA A 63 5.49 -25.11 -7.17
N MET A 64 4.40 -24.71 -6.51
CA MET A 64 4.36 -24.61 -5.04
C MET A 64 3.16 -25.26 -4.37
N ALA A 65 1.94 -24.98 -4.82
CA ALA A 65 0.72 -25.31 -4.07
C ALA A 65 -0.21 -26.32 -4.77
N GLY A 66 -0.07 -26.51 -6.09
CA GLY A 66 -1.08 -27.29 -6.84
C GLY A 66 -2.45 -26.59 -6.81
N PRO A 67 -3.56 -27.36 -6.82
CA PRO A 67 -4.89 -26.83 -6.57
C PRO A 67 -5.07 -26.09 -5.23
N GLY A 68 -4.20 -26.37 -4.25
CA GLY A 68 -4.11 -25.67 -2.97
C GLY A 68 -3.79 -24.17 -3.09
N VAL A 69 -3.43 -23.68 -4.29
CA VAL A 69 -3.25 -22.24 -4.59
C VAL A 69 -4.48 -21.40 -4.21
N ILE A 70 -5.68 -21.99 -4.20
CA ILE A 70 -6.91 -21.32 -3.76
C ILE A 70 -6.79 -20.90 -2.29
N LEU A 71 -6.29 -21.80 -1.43
CA LEU A 71 -6.06 -21.51 -0.02
C LEU A 71 -4.93 -20.49 0.14
N SER A 72 -3.88 -20.58 -0.69
CA SER A 72 -2.79 -19.60 -0.71
C SER A 72 -3.29 -18.19 -0.97
N PHE A 73 -4.17 -18.00 -1.98
CA PHE A 73 -4.77 -16.69 -2.26
C PHE A 73 -5.71 -16.21 -1.15
N ILE A 74 -6.48 -17.09 -0.52
CA ILE A 74 -7.34 -16.71 0.62
C ILE A 74 -6.50 -16.21 1.79
N ILE A 75 -5.40 -16.92 2.13
CA ILE A 75 -4.50 -16.52 3.22
C ILE A 75 -3.83 -15.16 2.89
N ALA A 76 -3.33 -15.01 1.66
CA ALA A 76 -2.73 -13.76 1.19
C ALA A 76 -3.73 -12.59 1.20
N ALA A 77 -4.99 -12.85 0.84
CA ALA A 77 -6.06 -11.85 0.87
C ALA A 77 -6.38 -11.40 2.30
N VAL A 78 -6.46 -12.34 3.26
CA VAL A 78 -6.69 -12.00 4.66
C VAL A 78 -5.58 -11.10 5.19
N ALA A 79 -4.32 -11.42 4.89
CA ALA A 79 -3.17 -10.57 5.25
C ALA A 79 -3.34 -9.15 4.67
N SER A 80 -3.69 -9.07 3.39
CA SER A 80 -3.83 -7.81 2.66
C SER A 80 -5.04 -6.98 3.10
N ILE A 81 -6.16 -7.61 3.48
CA ILE A 81 -7.34 -6.93 4.02
C ILE A 81 -7.04 -6.35 5.40
N LEU A 82 -6.34 -7.09 6.27
CA LEU A 82 -5.93 -6.59 7.58
C LEU A 82 -5.02 -5.37 7.45
N SER A 83 -4.04 -5.41 6.54
CA SER A 83 -3.20 -4.25 6.23
C SER A 83 -3.99 -3.12 5.54
N GLY A 84 -4.86 -3.43 4.58
CA GLY A 84 -5.65 -2.46 3.82
C GLY A 84 -6.59 -1.63 4.70
N VAL A 85 -7.19 -2.25 5.71
CA VAL A 85 -7.99 -1.54 6.72
C VAL A 85 -7.15 -0.54 7.53
N CYS A 86 -5.91 -0.91 7.89
CA CYS A 86 -4.98 0.01 8.55
C CYS A 86 -4.59 1.16 7.59
N TYR A 87 -4.34 0.85 6.32
CA TYR A 87 -4.06 1.85 5.28
C TYR A 87 -5.23 2.80 5.02
N ALA A 88 -6.47 2.34 5.14
CA ALA A 88 -7.66 3.17 4.97
C ALA A 88 -7.80 4.21 6.08
N GLU A 89 -7.56 3.83 7.35
CA GLU A 89 -7.50 4.80 8.46
C GLU A 89 -6.32 5.75 8.28
N PHE A 90 -5.18 5.20 7.88
CA PHE A 90 -3.98 5.96 7.62
C PHE A 90 -4.21 7.02 6.52
N GLY A 91 -4.81 6.68 5.38
CA GLY A 91 -5.04 7.61 4.26
C GLY A 91 -6.07 8.72 4.53
N VAL A 92 -6.92 8.59 5.56
CA VAL A 92 -7.94 9.59 5.92
C VAL A 92 -7.43 10.59 6.97
N ARG A 93 -6.33 10.30 7.67
CA ARG A 93 -5.83 11.14 8.78
C ARG A 93 -5.15 12.47 8.32
N VAL A 94 -4.57 12.51 7.13
CA VAL A 94 -3.86 13.61 6.43
C VAL A 94 -4.06 13.38 4.92
N PRO A 95 -5.27 13.65 4.42
CA PRO A 95 -5.62 13.47 3.01
C PRO A 95 -4.96 14.53 2.09
N LYS A 96 -4.18 15.46 2.65
CA LYS A 96 -3.68 16.67 1.99
C LYS A 96 -2.17 16.67 1.69
N THR A 97 -1.46 15.55 1.86
CA THR A 97 0.00 15.48 1.66
C THR A 97 0.44 14.36 0.71
N THR A 98 1.29 14.70 -0.26
CA THR A 98 1.83 13.79 -1.28
C THR A 98 2.75 12.79 -0.61
N GLY A 99 2.55 11.49 -0.81
CA GLY A 99 3.43 10.45 -0.27
C GLY A 99 2.90 9.68 0.92
N SER A 100 1.62 9.87 1.30
CA SER A 100 0.84 9.07 2.26
C SER A 100 1.67 8.39 3.34
N ALA A 101 2.13 7.14 3.14
CA ALA A 101 2.88 6.36 4.13
C ALA A 101 4.12 7.09 4.70
N TYR A 102 4.88 7.79 3.85
CA TYR A 102 6.12 8.47 4.22
C TYR A 102 5.87 9.69 5.13
N THR A 103 4.99 10.62 4.73
CA THR A 103 4.80 11.91 5.40
C THR A 103 4.30 11.76 6.84
N TYR A 104 3.49 10.75 7.13
CA TYR A 104 3.03 10.55 8.50
C TYR A 104 4.02 9.77 9.34
N SER A 105 4.73 8.79 8.78
CA SER A 105 5.79 8.14 9.53
C SER A 105 6.86 9.13 9.96
N TYR A 106 7.05 10.19 9.17
CA TYR A 106 7.86 11.36 9.52
C TYR A 106 7.35 12.05 10.78
N VAL A 107 6.06 12.37 10.83
CA VAL A 107 5.43 13.06 11.97
C VAL A 107 5.32 12.16 13.22
N THR A 108 5.11 10.87 13.04
CA THR A 108 4.72 9.96 14.14
C THR A 108 5.88 9.25 14.82
N VAL A 109 6.88 8.85 14.05
CA VAL A 109 8.01 8.03 14.54
C VAL A 109 9.32 8.79 14.38
N GLY A 110 9.48 9.52 13.28
CA GLY A 110 10.63 10.37 13.01
C GLY A 110 11.22 10.17 11.63
N GLU A 111 12.18 11.03 11.31
CA GLU A 111 12.80 11.20 9.99
C GLU A 111 13.38 9.90 9.41
N PHE A 112 14.13 9.12 10.21
CA PHE A 112 14.78 7.89 9.73
C PHE A 112 13.76 6.80 9.31
N VAL A 113 12.72 6.61 10.12
CA VAL A 113 11.68 5.60 9.82
C VAL A 113 10.85 6.03 8.62
N ALA A 114 10.60 7.33 8.48
CA ALA A 114 9.98 7.89 7.29
C ALA A 114 10.84 7.63 6.05
N PHE A 115 12.13 8.00 6.08
CA PHE A 115 13.06 7.74 4.98
C PHE A 115 13.08 6.27 4.59
N PHE A 116 13.16 5.37 5.57
CA PHE A 116 13.15 3.93 5.34
C PHE A 116 11.84 3.46 4.66
N ILE A 117 10.68 3.98 5.06
CA ILE A 117 9.38 3.65 4.44
C ILE A 117 9.30 4.21 3.02
N GLY A 118 9.65 5.50 2.83
CA GLY A 118 9.63 6.13 1.52
C GLY A 118 10.57 5.44 0.52
N TRP A 119 11.76 5.06 0.97
CA TRP A 119 12.72 4.33 0.15
C TRP A 119 12.26 2.92 -0.22
N ASN A 120 11.57 2.22 0.69
CA ASN A 120 10.93 0.94 0.38
C ASN A 120 9.78 1.09 -0.63
N LEU A 121 8.97 2.14 -0.54
CA LEU A 121 7.92 2.43 -1.53
C LEU A 121 8.51 2.72 -2.92
N ILE A 122 9.61 3.46 -2.99
CA ILE A 122 10.30 3.69 -4.27
C ILE A 122 10.75 2.36 -4.87
N LEU A 123 11.39 1.48 -4.09
CA LEU A 123 11.79 0.15 -4.57
C LEU A 123 10.60 -0.71 -4.99
N GLU A 124 9.53 -0.72 -4.20
CA GLU A 124 8.30 -1.47 -4.50
C GLU A 124 7.77 -1.08 -5.88
N TYR A 125 7.55 0.21 -6.13
CA TYR A 125 7.06 0.68 -7.41
C TYR A 125 8.06 0.43 -8.55
N LEU A 126 9.37 0.51 -8.27
CA LEU A 126 10.43 0.29 -9.24
C LEU A 126 10.44 -1.17 -9.73
N ILE A 127 10.38 -2.10 -8.78
CA ILE A 127 10.29 -3.54 -9.05
C ILE A 127 8.94 -3.87 -9.69
N GLY A 128 7.85 -3.19 -9.32
CA GLY A 128 6.53 -3.40 -9.92
C GLY A 128 6.45 -2.99 -11.36
N THR A 129 7.07 -1.87 -11.69
CA THR A 129 7.22 -1.42 -13.08
C THR A 129 8.05 -2.43 -13.88
N ALA A 130 9.16 -2.91 -13.32
CA ALA A 130 9.97 -3.93 -13.98
C ALA A 130 9.21 -5.26 -14.17
N ALA A 131 8.52 -5.74 -13.12
CA ALA A 131 7.76 -6.99 -13.16
C ALA A 131 6.59 -6.92 -14.15
N GLY A 132 5.86 -5.80 -14.18
CA GLY A 132 4.78 -5.58 -15.15
C GLY A 132 5.28 -5.58 -16.59
N ALA A 133 6.42 -4.94 -16.86
CA ALA A 133 7.03 -4.93 -18.19
C ALA A 133 7.53 -6.33 -18.61
N SER A 134 8.20 -7.06 -17.72
CA SER A 134 8.63 -8.44 -17.98
C SER A 134 7.45 -9.40 -18.17
N ALA A 135 6.36 -9.24 -17.41
CA ALA A 135 5.15 -10.02 -17.60
C ALA A 135 4.50 -9.75 -18.95
N LEU A 136 4.44 -8.48 -19.38
CA LEU A 136 3.90 -8.12 -20.70
C LEU A 136 4.78 -8.66 -21.84
N SER A 137 6.10 -8.61 -21.68
CA SER A 137 7.06 -9.22 -22.61
C SER A 137 6.84 -10.73 -22.75
N ASN A 138 6.71 -11.45 -21.64
CA ASN A 138 6.41 -12.89 -21.64
C ASN A 138 5.09 -13.22 -22.35
N MET A 139 4.07 -12.37 -22.21
CA MET A 139 2.81 -12.55 -22.94
C MET A 139 3.01 -12.39 -24.45
N PHE A 140 3.73 -11.36 -24.90
CA PHE A 140 4.04 -11.18 -26.32
C PHE A 140 4.88 -12.34 -26.87
N ASP A 141 5.85 -12.85 -26.11
CA ASP A 141 6.65 -14.01 -26.51
C ASP A 141 5.77 -15.27 -26.66
N SER A 142 4.84 -15.49 -25.72
CA SER A 142 3.92 -16.62 -25.80
C SER A 142 2.94 -16.51 -26.99
N LEU A 143 2.46 -15.31 -27.32
CA LEU A 143 1.68 -15.07 -28.56
C LEU A 143 2.50 -15.34 -29.82
N ALA A 144 3.81 -15.05 -29.78
CA ALA A 144 4.75 -15.31 -30.86
C ALA A 144 5.31 -16.76 -30.85
N ASN A 145 4.68 -17.68 -30.10
CA ASN A 145 5.12 -19.07 -29.95
C ASN A 145 6.59 -19.20 -29.54
N HIS A 146 7.05 -18.39 -28.60
CA HIS A 146 8.42 -18.35 -28.08
C HIS A 146 9.51 -17.99 -29.11
N SER A 147 9.14 -17.33 -30.20
CA SER A 147 10.12 -16.88 -31.20
C SER A 147 11.03 -15.75 -30.68
N ILE A 148 10.57 -14.91 -29.75
CA ILE A 148 11.29 -13.73 -29.27
C ILE A 148 12.38 -14.15 -28.29
N SER A 149 12.02 -15.02 -27.34
CA SER A 149 12.97 -15.63 -26.42
C SER A 149 14.04 -16.44 -27.15
N ASN A 150 13.65 -17.28 -28.13
CA ASN A 150 14.60 -18.04 -28.94
C ASN A 150 15.57 -17.12 -29.71
N TYR A 151 15.08 -16.04 -30.34
CA TYR A 151 15.94 -15.07 -31.02
C TYR A 151 16.94 -14.41 -30.05
N MET A 152 16.49 -13.97 -28.88
CA MET A 152 17.37 -13.34 -27.89
C MET A 152 18.42 -14.30 -27.32
N ILE A 153 18.03 -15.55 -27.02
CA ILE A 153 18.97 -16.58 -26.57
C ILE A 153 20.04 -16.84 -27.63
N THR A 154 19.64 -16.90 -28.91
CA THR A 154 20.56 -17.22 -30.02
C THR A 154 21.55 -16.08 -30.30
N HIS A 155 21.13 -14.82 -30.17
CA HIS A 155 21.96 -13.65 -30.54
C HIS A 155 22.67 -12.96 -29.37
N LEU A 156 22.05 -12.85 -28.19
CA LEU A 156 22.65 -12.20 -27.02
C LEU A 156 23.28 -13.19 -26.04
N GLY A 157 22.96 -14.48 -26.16
CA GLY A 157 23.39 -15.52 -25.22
C GLY A 157 22.65 -15.44 -23.88
N THR A 158 22.93 -16.40 -23.01
CA THR A 158 22.41 -16.41 -21.64
C THR A 158 23.37 -15.61 -20.75
N VAL A 159 22.85 -14.56 -20.10
CA VAL A 159 23.63 -13.80 -19.13
C VAL A 159 23.41 -14.44 -17.77
N ARG A 160 24.48 -14.94 -17.15
CA ARG A 160 24.51 -15.26 -15.72
C ARG A 160 24.51 -13.95 -14.92
N GLY A 161 23.35 -13.30 -14.86
CA GLY A 161 23.15 -12.06 -14.13
C GLY A 161 23.07 -12.26 -12.61
N LEU A 162 23.13 -11.13 -11.88
CA LEU A 162 23.05 -10.92 -10.42
C LEU A 162 21.87 -11.63 -9.70
N GLY A 163 21.81 -12.96 -9.76
CA GLY A 163 20.79 -13.74 -9.08
C GLY A 163 20.31 -15.01 -9.79
N LYS A 164 20.83 -15.38 -10.96
CA LYS A 164 20.26 -16.46 -11.76
C LYS A 164 20.88 -17.83 -11.45
N GLY A 165 20.11 -18.70 -10.82
CA GLY A 165 20.32 -20.15 -10.80
C GLY A 165 19.72 -20.88 -12.01
N GLU A 166 19.07 -20.15 -12.94
CA GLU A 166 18.47 -20.67 -14.17
C GLU A 166 18.91 -19.85 -15.39
N ASP A 167 19.18 -20.52 -16.51
CA ASP A 167 19.59 -19.91 -17.78
C ASP A 167 18.50 -18.96 -18.32
N THR A 168 18.65 -17.65 -18.15
CA THR A 168 17.65 -16.67 -18.60
C THR A 168 18.31 -15.54 -19.40
N TYR A 169 17.73 -15.20 -20.54
CA TYR A 169 18.20 -14.14 -21.44
C TYR A 169 17.93 -12.72 -20.88
N PRO A 170 18.70 -11.70 -21.29
CA PRO A 170 18.37 -10.30 -21.02
C PRO A 170 17.15 -9.87 -21.85
N ASP A 171 16.10 -9.38 -21.20
CA ASP A 171 14.83 -9.07 -21.87
C ASP A 171 14.80 -7.63 -22.44
N LEU A 172 15.22 -7.49 -23.70
CA LEU A 172 15.20 -6.21 -24.42
C LEU A 172 13.78 -5.70 -24.70
N LEU A 173 12.81 -6.60 -24.85
CA LEU A 173 11.42 -6.23 -25.10
C LEU A 173 10.81 -5.61 -23.85
N ALA A 174 11.05 -6.19 -22.68
CA ALA A 174 10.63 -5.61 -21.40
C ALA A 174 11.25 -4.22 -21.16
N LEU A 175 12.54 -4.03 -21.48
CA LEU A 175 13.19 -2.72 -21.41
C LEU A 175 12.47 -1.69 -22.30
N PHE A 176 12.17 -2.05 -23.55
CA PHE A 176 11.47 -1.17 -24.48
C PHE A 176 10.05 -0.81 -23.99
N ILE A 177 9.31 -1.80 -23.50
CA ILE A 177 7.97 -1.61 -22.91
C ILE A 177 8.03 -0.64 -21.72
N ALA A 178 8.96 -0.84 -20.78
CA ALA A 178 9.11 0.01 -19.61
C ALA A 178 9.44 1.48 -19.98
N LEU A 179 10.35 1.69 -20.95
CA LEU A 179 10.66 3.03 -21.45
C LEU A 179 9.48 3.68 -22.15
N LEU A 180 8.74 2.92 -22.97
CA LEU A 180 7.56 3.41 -23.68
C LEU A 180 6.49 3.89 -22.70
N VAL A 181 6.20 3.10 -21.65
CA VAL A 181 5.24 3.52 -20.62
C VAL A 181 5.74 4.72 -19.82
N THR A 182 7.04 4.80 -19.55
CA THR A 182 7.66 5.96 -18.91
C THR A 182 7.43 7.24 -19.74
N VAL A 183 7.61 7.18 -21.06
CA VAL A 183 7.33 8.31 -21.95
C VAL A 183 5.85 8.68 -21.93
N ILE A 184 4.95 7.70 -21.96
CA ILE A 184 3.50 7.96 -21.90
C ILE A 184 3.11 8.71 -20.62
N ILE A 185 3.62 8.29 -19.46
CA ILE A 185 3.33 8.96 -18.18
C ILE A 185 4.00 10.35 -18.12
N ALA A 186 5.22 10.48 -18.65
CA ALA A 186 5.94 11.75 -18.71
C ALA A 186 5.21 12.82 -19.55
N LEU A 187 4.47 12.42 -20.60
CA LEU A 187 3.71 13.31 -21.48
C LEU A 187 2.40 13.85 -20.86
N GLY A 188 1.92 13.29 -19.75
CA GLY A 188 0.88 13.92 -18.93
C GLY A 188 -0.28 13.01 -18.51
N VAL A 189 -0.73 13.21 -17.26
CA VAL A 189 -1.65 12.35 -16.50
C VAL A 189 -3.11 12.42 -16.93
N ARG A 190 -3.59 13.58 -17.41
CA ARG A 190 -5.04 13.80 -17.68
C ARG A 190 -5.60 12.82 -18.71
N ASN A 191 -4.83 12.43 -19.70
CA ASN A 191 -5.25 11.46 -20.71
C ASN A 191 -5.04 10.01 -20.24
N THR A 192 -4.15 9.77 -19.28
CA THR A 192 -3.78 8.42 -18.80
C THR A 192 -4.87 7.78 -17.95
N VAL A 193 -5.56 8.54 -17.09
CA VAL A 193 -6.60 7.99 -16.20
C VAL A 193 -7.77 7.40 -17.00
N GLY A 194 -8.24 8.11 -18.02
CA GLY A 194 -9.31 7.62 -18.90
C GLY A 194 -8.89 6.36 -19.67
N PHE A 195 -7.67 6.35 -20.21
CA PHE A 195 -7.10 5.17 -20.87
C PHE A 195 -7.01 3.96 -19.93
N ASN A 196 -6.55 4.19 -18.69
CA ASN A 196 -6.45 3.16 -17.65
C ASN A 196 -7.82 2.55 -17.33
N ASN A 197 -8.86 3.37 -17.18
CA ASN A 197 -10.21 2.90 -16.91
C ASN A 197 -10.77 2.03 -18.05
N VAL A 198 -10.52 2.40 -19.31
CA VAL A 198 -10.95 1.61 -20.47
C VAL A 198 -10.26 0.24 -20.48
N LEU A 199 -8.93 0.20 -20.31
CA LEU A 199 -8.20 -1.06 -20.28
C LEU A 199 -8.62 -1.95 -19.10
N ASN A 200 -8.87 -1.37 -17.94
CA ASN A 200 -9.33 -2.12 -16.77
C ASN A 200 -10.75 -2.68 -16.98
N MET A 201 -11.63 -1.94 -17.66
CA MET A 201 -12.96 -2.46 -18.01
C MET A 201 -12.85 -3.66 -18.96
N VAL A 202 -11.96 -3.60 -19.96
CA VAL A 202 -11.65 -4.75 -20.84
C VAL A 202 -11.14 -5.93 -20.02
N ASN A 203 -10.22 -5.70 -19.09
CA ASN A 203 -9.68 -6.73 -18.20
C ASN A 203 -10.77 -7.42 -17.37
N LEU A 204 -11.70 -6.65 -16.80
CA LEU A 204 -12.83 -7.18 -16.01
C LEU A 204 -13.78 -8.02 -16.88
N VAL A 205 -14.09 -7.56 -18.09
CA VAL A 205 -14.91 -8.33 -19.06
C VAL A 205 -14.24 -9.65 -19.42
N VAL A 206 -12.93 -9.64 -19.68
CA VAL A 206 -12.19 -10.87 -20.00
C VAL A 206 -12.11 -11.81 -18.80
N TRP A 207 -11.98 -11.30 -17.58
CA TRP A 207 -12.06 -12.12 -16.37
C TRP A 207 -13.41 -12.85 -16.26
N VAL A 208 -14.52 -12.16 -16.48
CA VAL A 208 -15.85 -12.80 -16.49
C VAL A 208 -15.95 -13.85 -17.61
N PHE A 209 -15.40 -13.56 -18.79
CA PHE A 209 -15.32 -14.53 -19.88
C PHE A 209 -14.51 -15.78 -19.50
N ILE A 210 -13.36 -15.64 -18.83
CA ILE A 210 -12.54 -16.76 -18.36
C ILE A 210 -13.35 -17.68 -17.47
N ILE A 211 -14.14 -17.12 -16.55
CA ILE A 211 -15.00 -17.91 -15.66
C ILE A 211 -16.05 -18.67 -16.48
N ILE A 212 -16.83 -17.97 -17.30
CA ILE A 212 -17.94 -18.57 -18.04
C ILE A 212 -17.44 -19.63 -19.02
N ALA A 213 -16.43 -19.31 -19.83
CA ALA A 213 -15.87 -20.23 -20.81
C ALA A 213 -15.15 -21.40 -20.12
N GLY A 214 -14.42 -21.14 -19.03
CA GLY A 214 -13.69 -22.16 -18.28
C GLY A 214 -14.60 -23.22 -17.67
N LEU A 215 -15.79 -22.85 -17.18
CA LEU A 215 -16.77 -23.80 -16.62
C LEU A 215 -17.16 -24.93 -17.57
N PHE A 216 -17.09 -24.73 -18.89
CA PHE A 216 -17.38 -25.77 -19.88
C PHE A 216 -16.28 -26.82 -20.04
N PHE A 217 -15.05 -26.52 -19.59
CA PHE A 217 -13.88 -27.39 -19.73
C PHE A 217 -13.34 -27.91 -18.38
N VAL A 218 -14.07 -27.66 -17.29
CA VAL A 218 -13.72 -28.11 -15.93
C VAL A 218 -13.82 -29.63 -15.80
N SER A 219 -12.81 -30.25 -15.19
CA SER A 219 -12.79 -31.68 -14.85
C SER A 219 -12.47 -31.90 -13.37
N VAL A 220 -13.43 -32.42 -12.62
CA VAL A 220 -13.28 -32.69 -11.17
C VAL A 220 -12.18 -33.72 -10.89
N ASN A 221 -11.89 -34.59 -11.85
CA ASN A 221 -10.81 -35.59 -11.78
C ASN A 221 -9.45 -34.96 -11.46
N ASN A 222 -9.24 -33.69 -11.84
CA ASN A 222 -7.99 -32.97 -11.56
C ASN A 222 -7.77 -32.72 -10.06
N TRP A 223 -8.83 -32.70 -9.25
CA TRP A 223 -8.76 -32.52 -7.79
C TRP A 223 -8.89 -33.83 -7.00
N GLU A 224 -9.40 -34.89 -7.61
CA GLU A 224 -9.61 -36.18 -6.96
C GLU A 224 -8.31 -36.91 -6.57
N GLY A 225 -8.41 -37.84 -5.61
CA GLY A 225 -7.32 -38.76 -5.26
C GLY A 225 -6.16 -38.13 -4.47
N GLY A 226 -6.42 -37.11 -3.65
CA GLY A 226 -5.39 -36.43 -2.85
C GLY A 226 -4.54 -35.42 -3.62
N ARG A 227 -4.86 -35.16 -4.89
CA ARG A 227 -4.15 -34.22 -5.76
C ARG A 227 -4.46 -32.75 -5.48
N PHE A 228 -5.35 -32.45 -4.53
CA PHE A 228 -5.67 -31.07 -4.15
C PHE A 228 -4.49 -30.35 -3.49
N MET A 229 -3.72 -31.02 -2.62
CA MET A 229 -2.55 -30.46 -1.95
C MET A 229 -1.33 -31.37 -2.13
N PRO A 230 -0.74 -31.44 -3.35
CA PRO A 230 0.38 -32.33 -3.63
C PRO A 230 1.63 -31.99 -2.81
N TYR A 231 1.80 -30.70 -2.46
CA TYR A 231 2.90 -30.19 -1.64
C TYR A 231 2.54 -30.01 -0.16
N GLY A 232 1.34 -30.47 0.25
CA GLY A 232 0.82 -30.32 1.61
C GLY A 232 0.65 -28.85 2.06
N TRP A 233 0.43 -28.67 3.36
CA TRP A 233 0.26 -27.33 3.96
C TRP A 233 1.50 -26.45 3.83
N SER A 234 2.70 -27.03 3.83
CA SER A 234 3.95 -26.28 3.65
C SER A 234 3.96 -25.55 2.30
N GLY A 235 3.59 -26.24 1.21
CA GLY A 235 3.48 -25.65 -0.12
C GLY A 235 2.38 -24.59 -0.22
N VAL A 236 1.25 -24.79 0.46
CA VAL A 236 0.16 -23.77 0.52
C VAL A 236 0.64 -22.49 1.20
N MET A 237 1.36 -22.60 2.32
CA MET A 237 1.87 -21.41 3.04
C MET A 237 3.01 -20.71 2.29
N GLN A 238 3.90 -21.46 1.63
CA GLN A 238 4.91 -20.90 0.74
C GLN A 238 4.27 -20.19 -0.47
N GLY A 239 3.25 -20.83 -1.05
CA GLY A 239 2.43 -20.24 -2.10
C GLY A 239 1.73 -18.96 -1.64
N ALA A 240 1.24 -18.90 -0.39
CA ALA A 240 0.57 -17.73 0.15
C ALA A 240 1.51 -16.51 0.23
N ALA A 241 2.77 -16.72 0.61
CA ALA A 241 3.79 -15.65 0.63
C ALA A 241 4.07 -15.09 -0.77
N THR A 242 4.05 -15.95 -1.80
CA THR A 242 4.20 -15.53 -3.20
C THR A 242 2.92 -14.90 -3.75
N CYS A 243 1.75 -15.46 -3.43
CA CYS A 243 0.43 -14.92 -3.80
C CYS A 243 0.16 -13.54 -3.20
N PHE A 244 0.84 -13.18 -2.10
CA PHE A 244 0.75 -11.84 -1.52
C PHE A 244 1.07 -10.75 -2.55
N TYR A 245 2.00 -11.01 -3.47
CA TYR A 245 2.29 -10.15 -4.61
C TYR A 245 1.03 -9.70 -5.38
N ALA A 246 0.06 -10.59 -5.54
CA ALA A 246 -1.15 -10.30 -6.32
C ALA A 246 -2.07 -9.27 -5.66
N PHE A 247 -1.90 -9.01 -4.37
CA PHE A 247 -2.65 -8.00 -3.62
C PHE A 247 -1.86 -6.71 -3.41
N ILE A 248 -0.63 -6.63 -3.92
CA ILE A 248 0.16 -5.40 -3.88
C ILE A 248 -0.42 -4.44 -4.91
N GLY A 249 -0.62 -3.18 -4.50
CA GLY A 249 -1.12 -2.14 -5.37
C GLY A 249 -2.38 -1.43 -4.89
N PHE A 250 -3.05 -1.85 -3.81
CA PHE A 250 -4.18 -1.07 -3.25
C PHE A 250 -3.72 0.21 -2.55
N ASP A 251 -2.48 0.22 -2.05
CA ASP A 251 -1.80 1.31 -1.35
C ASP A 251 -1.65 2.57 -2.24
N ILE A 252 -1.66 2.38 -3.56
CA ILE A 252 -1.71 3.48 -4.53
C ILE A 252 -2.89 4.43 -4.31
N ILE A 253 -4.02 3.92 -3.80
CA ILE A 253 -5.21 4.71 -3.52
C ILE A 253 -4.90 5.71 -2.40
N ALA A 254 -4.13 5.28 -1.40
CA ALA A 254 -3.70 6.15 -0.32
C ALA A 254 -2.66 7.17 -0.80
N THR A 255 -1.74 6.77 -1.69
CA THR A 255 -0.72 7.67 -2.29
C THR A 255 -1.33 8.74 -3.20
N THR A 256 -2.47 8.45 -3.83
CA THR A 256 -3.18 9.37 -4.75
C THR A 256 -4.29 10.17 -4.06
N GLY A 257 -4.35 10.15 -2.72
CA GLY A 257 -5.40 10.79 -1.95
C GLY A 257 -5.54 12.31 -2.17
N GLU A 258 -4.46 13.03 -2.46
CA GLU A 258 -4.51 14.48 -2.73
C GLU A 258 -5.25 14.83 -4.02
N GLU A 259 -5.21 13.95 -5.02
CA GLU A 259 -5.89 14.13 -6.30
C GLU A 259 -7.36 13.68 -6.23
N ALA A 260 -7.80 13.08 -5.12
CA ALA A 260 -9.17 12.65 -4.91
C ALA A 260 -10.10 13.83 -4.59
N LYS A 261 -11.29 13.83 -5.18
CA LYS A 261 -12.32 14.85 -4.89
C LYS A 261 -12.80 14.80 -3.43
N ASN A 262 -13.05 13.58 -2.92
CA ASN A 262 -13.57 13.32 -1.57
C ASN A 262 -12.72 12.26 -0.85
N PRO A 263 -11.48 12.59 -0.43
CA PRO A 263 -10.52 11.58 0.07
C PRO A 263 -11.01 10.86 1.33
N ASN A 264 -11.65 11.58 2.25
CA ASN A 264 -12.13 11.07 3.53
C ASN A 264 -13.07 9.86 3.43
N THR A 265 -13.90 9.80 2.39
CA THR A 265 -14.86 8.72 2.16
C THR A 265 -14.46 7.82 1.00
N SER A 266 -13.80 8.38 -0.02
CA SER A 266 -13.43 7.63 -1.22
C SER A 266 -12.27 6.68 -0.99
N ILE A 267 -11.26 7.06 -0.19
CA ILE A 267 -10.08 6.22 0.05
C ILE A 267 -10.46 4.91 0.76
N PRO A 268 -11.16 4.92 1.90
CA PRO A 268 -11.52 3.68 2.60
C PRO A 268 -12.42 2.77 1.79
N TYR A 269 -13.40 3.36 1.09
CA TYR A 269 -14.30 2.62 0.21
C TYR A 269 -13.52 1.98 -0.94
N ALA A 270 -12.64 2.73 -1.59
CA ALA A 270 -11.88 2.25 -2.73
C ALA A 270 -10.89 1.14 -2.36
N ILE A 271 -10.17 1.25 -1.23
CA ILE A 271 -9.26 0.19 -0.74
C ILE A 271 -10.05 -1.10 -0.48
N THR A 272 -11.15 -1.00 0.26
CA THR A 272 -11.96 -2.16 0.64
C THR A 272 -12.59 -2.82 -0.58
N ALA A 273 -13.21 -2.03 -1.47
CA ALA A 273 -13.82 -2.54 -2.70
C ALA A 273 -12.78 -3.22 -3.60
N SER A 274 -11.61 -2.61 -3.78
CA SER A 274 -10.55 -3.16 -4.62
C SER A 274 -10.06 -4.50 -4.10
N LEU A 275 -9.78 -4.61 -2.79
CA LEU A 275 -9.31 -5.85 -2.17
C LEU A 275 -10.33 -7.00 -2.26
N VAL A 276 -11.62 -6.72 -2.06
CA VAL A 276 -12.69 -7.72 -2.20
C VAL A 276 -12.84 -8.18 -3.65
N THR A 277 -12.79 -7.26 -4.61
CA THR A 277 -12.80 -7.60 -6.05
C THR A 277 -11.58 -8.45 -6.42
N CYS A 278 -10.39 -8.09 -5.95
CA CYS A 278 -9.16 -8.85 -6.17
C CYS A 278 -9.26 -10.28 -5.61
N LEU A 279 -9.70 -10.43 -4.35
CA LEU A 279 -9.90 -11.74 -3.73
C LEU A 279 -10.84 -12.61 -4.57
N THR A 280 -11.96 -12.04 -5.01
CA THR A 280 -12.96 -12.74 -5.83
C THR A 280 -12.36 -13.17 -7.17
N ALA A 281 -11.60 -12.29 -7.82
CA ALA A 281 -10.95 -12.56 -9.09
C ALA A 281 -9.90 -13.68 -8.97
N TYR A 282 -9.01 -13.60 -7.98
CA TYR A 282 -7.95 -14.59 -7.81
C TYR A 282 -8.46 -15.97 -7.44
N VAL A 283 -9.42 -16.05 -6.52
CA VAL A 283 -10.01 -17.34 -6.11
C VAL A 283 -10.75 -17.97 -7.29
N SER A 284 -11.59 -17.21 -8.00
CA SER A 284 -12.36 -17.72 -9.14
C SER A 284 -11.45 -18.22 -10.27
N VAL A 285 -10.44 -17.43 -10.66
CA VAL A 285 -9.48 -17.81 -11.71
C VAL A 285 -8.66 -19.03 -11.31
N SER A 286 -8.22 -19.10 -10.04
CA SER A 286 -7.45 -20.24 -9.53
C SER A 286 -8.26 -21.54 -9.54
N VAL A 287 -9.55 -21.47 -9.18
CA VAL A 287 -10.47 -22.61 -9.26
C VAL A 287 -10.58 -23.10 -10.70
N ILE A 288 -10.86 -22.19 -11.64
CA ILE A 288 -11.02 -22.54 -13.06
C ILE A 288 -9.73 -23.11 -13.64
N LEU A 289 -8.59 -22.45 -13.42
CA LEU A 289 -7.30 -22.87 -13.95
C LEU A 289 -6.93 -24.30 -13.51
N THR A 290 -7.05 -24.59 -12.21
CA THR A 290 -6.62 -25.87 -11.63
C THR A 290 -7.61 -27.01 -11.88
N LEU A 291 -8.87 -26.69 -12.16
CA LEU A 291 -9.87 -27.68 -12.59
C LEU A 291 -9.81 -27.97 -14.08
N MET A 292 -9.38 -27.01 -14.89
CA MET A 292 -9.32 -27.16 -16.34
C MET A 292 -8.02 -27.86 -16.77
N VAL A 293 -6.88 -27.53 -16.16
CA VAL A 293 -5.58 -28.11 -16.50
C VAL A 293 -4.93 -28.72 -15.24
N PRO A 294 -4.44 -29.97 -15.31
CA PRO A 294 -3.71 -30.55 -14.19
C PRO A 294 -2.44 -29.74 -13.90
N TYR A 295 -2.15 -29.50 -12.61
CA TYR A 295 -1.14 -28.54 -12.17
C TYR A 295 0.27 -28.75 -12.79
N ASN A 296 0.64 -30.00 -13.13
CA ASN A 296 1.92 -30.33 -13.76
C ASN A 296 2.06 -29.80 -15.20
N LEU A 297 0.95 -29.60 -15.91
CA LEU A 297 0.93 -29.18 -17.32
C LEU A 297 0.61 -27.69 -17.51
N ILE A 298 0.42 -26.94 -16.42
CA ILE A 298 0.21 -25.50 -16.48
C ILE A 298 1.45 -24.85 -17.09
N ASP A 299 1.25 -23.92 -18.02
CA ASP A 299 2.36 -23.17 -18.61
C ASP A 299 2.98 -22.20 -17.58
N GLY A 300 4.30 -22.04 -17.61
CA GLY A 300 5.02 -21.20 -16.65
C GLY A 300 5.00 -19.71 -16.98
N SER A 301 4.77 -19.34 -18.24
CA SER A 301 4.86 -17.97 -18.74
C SER A 301 3.47 -17.33 -18.92
N ALA A 302 2.51 -18.07 -19.46
CA ALA A 302 1.17 -17.57 -19.80
C ALA A 302 0.06 -18.59 -19.45
N PRO A 303 -0.12 -18.92 -18.17
CA PRO A 303 -0.99 -20.02 -17.72
C PRO A 303 -2.46 -19.87 -18.14
N LEU A 304 -3.05 -18.67 -17.99
CA LEU A 304 -4.46 -18.44 -18.32
C LEU A 304 -4.74 -18.43 -19.83
N MET A 305 -3.75 -18.09 -20.63
CA MET A 305 -3.89 -18.09 -22.08
C MET A 305 -3.76 -19.51 -22.63
N GLU A 306 -2.72 -20.24 -22.20
CA GLU A 306 -2.43 -21.58 -22.72
C GLU A 306 -3.41 -22.65 -22.22
N MET A 307 -4.12 -22.44 -21.10
CA MET A 307 -5.11 -23.41 -20.64
C MET A 307 -6.20 -23.71 -21.69
N PHE A 308 -6.65 -22.70 -22.44
CA PHE A 308 -7.62 -22.88 -23.53
C PHE A 308 -7.00 -23.51 -24.78
N ALA A 309 -5.71 -23.29 -25.02
CA ALA A 309 -4.98 -23.88 -26.14
C ALA A 309 -4.88 -25.41 -25.99
N VAL A 310 -4.65 -25.90 -24.77
CA VAL A 310 -4.60 -27.34 -24.45
C VAL A 310 -5.92 -28.06 -24.80
N HIS A 311 -7.04 -27.36 -24.75
CA HIS A 311 -8.37 -27.88 -25.10
C HIS A 311 -8.78 -27.61 -26.56
N GLY A 312 -7.88 -27.05 -27.38
CA GLY A 312 -8.15 -26.70 -28.78
C GLY A 312 -9.05 -25.47 -28.98
N PHE A 313 -9.36 -24.70 -27.93
CA PHE A 313 -10.23 -23.52 -28.01
C PHE A 313 -9.43 -22.24 -28.27
N LEU A 314 -9.01 -22.06 -29.53
CA LEU A 314 -8.18 -20.93 -29.96
C LEU A 314 -8.85 -19.56 -29.78
N TRP A 315 -10.18 -19.47 -29.96
CA TRP A 315 -10.93 -18.24 -29.69
C TRP A 315 -10.81 -17.80 -28.23
N GLY A 316 -10.80 -18.75 -27.29
CA GLY A 316 -10.53 -18.49 -25.88
C GLY A 316 -9.12 -17.95 -25.66
N LYS A 317 -8.11 -18.59 -26.29
CA LYS A 317 -6.70 -18.15 -26.23
C LYS A 317 -6.56 -16.67 -26.59
N TYR A 318 -7.08 -16.25 -27.74
CA TYR A 318 -6.96 -14.85 -28.21
C TYR A 318 -7.77 -13.86 -27.37
N THR A 319 -8.94 -14.26 -26.88
CA THR A 319 -9.75 -13.40 -26.01
C THR A 319 -9.03 -13.14 -24.68
N VAL A 320 -8.46 -14.18 -24.09
CA VAL A 320 -7.64 -14.04 -22.87
C VAL A 320 -6.39 -13.22 -23.14
N ALA A 321 -5.72 -13.41 -24.28
CA ALA A 321 -4.55 -12.62 -24.65
C ALA A 321 -4.82 -11.11 -24.65
N VAL A 322 -5.97 -10.67 -25.19
CA VAL A 322 -6.37 -9.26 -25.17
C VAL A 322 -6.55 -8.75 -23.73
N GLY A 323 -7.20 -9.55 -22.87
CA GLY A 323 -7.35 -9.21 -21.45
C GLY A 323 -6.03 -9.17 -20.70
N SER A 324 -5.12 -10.12 -20.95
CA SER A 324 -3.78 -10.14 -20.36
C SER A 324 -2.99 -8.89 -20.75
N ILE A 325 -2.98 -8.51 -22.03
CA ILE A 325 -2.28 -7.30 -22.49
C ILE A 325 -2.88 -6.06 -21.83
N ALA A 326 -4.21 -5.95 -21.78
CA ALA A 326 -4.88 -4.82 -21.14
C ALA A 326 -4.58 -4.76 -19.63
N GLY A 327 -4.77 -5.86 -18.89
CA GLY A 327 -4.57 -5.93 -17.44
C GLY A 327 -3.11 -5.74 -17.02
N LEU A 328 -2.16 -6.33 -17.73
CA LEU A 328 -0.73 -6.13 -17.47
C LEU A 328 -0.29 -4.70 -17.76
N THR A 329 -0.84 -4.07 -18.81
CA THR A 329 -0.56 -2.65 -19.11
C THR A 329 -1.13 -1.74 -18.01
N VAL A 330 -2.32 -2.02 -17.52
CA VAL A 330 -2.95 -1.27 -16.41
C VAL A 330 -2.13 -1.42 -15.13
N SER A 331 -1.69 -2.63 -14.79
CA SER A 331 -0.86 -2.87 -13.61
C SER A 331 0.50 -2.16 -13.72
N LEU A 332 1.12 -2.18 -14.90
CA LEU A 332 2.35 -1.45 -15.20
C LEU A 332 2.20 0.08 -15.06
N LEU A 333 1.11 0.64 -15.61
CA LEU A 333 0.76 2.05 -15.42
C LEU A 333 0.50 2.36 -13.95
N GLY A 334 -0.18 1.45 -13.25
CA GLY A 334 -0.45 1.50 -11.82
C GLY A 334 0.83 1.61 -11.00
N SER A 335 1.83 0.76 -11.21
CA SER A 335 3.09 0.84 -10.45
C SER A 335 3.93 2.08 -10.79
N LEU A 336 3.95 2.53 -12.04
CA LEU A 336 4.77 3.67 -12.44
C LEU A 336 4.14 5.02 -12.09
N PHE A 337 2.82 5.09 -11.98
CA PHE A 337 2.09 6.32 -11.65
C PHE A 337 2.47 6.96 -10.30
N PRO A 338 2.46 6.26 -9.14
CA PRO A 338 2.76 6.85 -7.84
C PRO A 338 4.26 7.09 -7.63
N MET A 339 5.13 6.38 -8.34
CA MET A 339 6.59 6.42 -8.14
C MET A 339 7.19 7.84 -8.22
N PRO A 340 6.93 8.65 -9.26
CA PRO A 340 7.46 10.02 -9.33
C PRO A 340 6.95 10.92 -8.20
N ARG A 341 5.75 10.65 -7.65
CA ARG A 341 5.13 11.46 -6.59
C ARG A 341 5.83 11.24 -5.24
N VAL A 342 6.16 9.98 -4.93
CA VAL A 342 6.94 9.66 -3.71
C VAL A 342 8.34 10.26 -3.80
N ILE A 343 9.00 10.13 -4.96
CA ILE A 343 10.34 10.72 -5.18
C ILE A 343 10.28 12.24 -5.06
N TYR A 344 9.26 12.88 -5.64
CA TYR A 344 9.05 14.32 -5.54
C TYR A 344 8.87 14.78 -4.09
N ALA A 345 8.02 14.09 -3.30
CA ALA A 345 7.80 14.42 -1.89
C ALA A 345 9.10 14.31 -1.07
N MET A 346 9.85 13.23 -1.23
CA MET A 346 11.13 13.04 -0.51
C MET A 346 12.22 14.04 -0.96
N ALA A 347 12.25 14.41 -2.25
CA ALA A 347 13.19 15.40 -2.76
C ALA A 347 12.85 16.83 -2.30
N ARG A 348 11.56 17.15 -2.14
CA ARG A 348 11.10 18.42 -1.56
C ARG A 348 11.50 18.56 -0.10
N ASP A 349 11.42 17.46 0.65
CA ASP A 349 11.81 17.41 2.07
C ASP A 349 13.34 17.35 2.28
N GLY A 350 14.13 17.31 1.20
CA GLY A 350 15.59 17.33 1.25
C GLY A 350 16.27 15.98 1.50
N LEU A 351 15.51 14.89 1.60
CA LEU A 351 16.00 13.51 1.79
C LEU A 351 16.47 12.84 0.48
N LEU A 352 16.25 13.48 -0.65
CA LEU A 352 16.76 13.07 -1.96
C LEU A 352 17.33 14.29 -2.68
N PHE A 353 18.07 14.02 -3.75
CA PHE A 353 18.67 15.09 -4.56
C PHE A 353 17.61 16.08 -5.08
N ARG A 354 17.83 17.38 -4.83
CA ARG A 354 16.90 18.47 -5.18
C ARG A 354 16.50 18.53 -6.66
N PHE A 355 17.33 18.02 -7.58
CA PHE A 355 16.97 18.02 -9.01
C PHE A 355 15.73 17.15 -9.31
N LEU A 356 15.41 16.18 -8.44
CA LEU A 356 14.26 15.29 -8.59
C LEU A 356 12.93 15.96 -8.21
N SER A 357 12.95 17.10 -7.51
CA SER A 357 11.73 17.84 -7.15
C SER A 357 11.25 18.78 -8.26
N HIS A 358 11.94 18.86 -9.40
CA HIS A 358 11.58 19.76 -10.49
C HIS A 358 10.26 19.31 -11.17
N VAL A 359 9.23 20.15 -11.07
CA VAL A 359 7.91 19.94 -11.70
C VAL A 359 7.82 20.74 -13.00
N THR A 360 7.32 20.12 -14.07
CA THR A 360 7.11 20.79 -15.35
C THR A 360 5.78 21.55 -15.35
N ALA A 361 5.80 22.82 -15.74
CA ALA A 361 4.60 23.68 -15.76
C ALA A 361 3.51 23.21 -16.74
N LEU A 362 3.86 22.44 -17.77
CA LEU A 362 2.91 21.96 -18.79
C LEU A 362 2.07 20.76 -18.31
N THR A 363 2.67 19.85 -17.56
CA THR A 363 2.03 18.59 -17.14
C THR A 363 1.64 18.57 -15.66
N HIS A 364 2.11 19.56 -14.88
CA HIS A 364 2.01 19.59 -13.41
C HIS A 364 2.49 18.29 -12.76
N THR A 365 3.44 17.59 -13.39
CA THR A 365 4.00 16.31 -12.93
C THR A 365 5.52 16.37 -12.86
N PRO A 366 6.16 15.63 -11.93
CA PRO A 366 7.61 15.59 -11.80
C PRO A 366 8.25 14.72 -12.90
N THR A 367 8.43 15.30 -14.08
CA THR A 367 8.93 14.60 -15.28
C THR A 367 10.33 14.03 -15.09
N VAL A 368 11.22 14.77 -14.41
CA VAL A 368 12.62 14.32 -14.18
C VAL A 368 12.66 13.07 -13.31
N ALA A 369 11.92 13.08 -12.19
CA ALA A 369 11.79 11.91 -11.33
C ALA A 369 11.25 10.71 -12.12
N CYS A 370 10.22 10.92 -12.95
CA CYS A 370 9.63 9.88 -13.79
C CYS A 370 10.60 9.27 -14.80
N VAL A 371 11.37 10.08 -15.52
CA VAL A 371 12.33 9.57 -16.52
C VAL A 371 13.47 8.81 -15.84
N VAL A 372 14.02 9.35 -14.75
CA VAL A 372 15.12 8.70 -14.02
C VAL A 372 14.65 7.36 -13.43
N SER A 373 13.53 7.36 -12.71
CA SER A 373 13.04 6.15 -12.04
C SER A 373 12.50 5.11 -13.04
N GLY A 374 11.82 5.54 -14.10
CA GLY A 374 11.37 4.66 -15.17
C GLY A 374 12.52 4.04 -15.97
N SER A 375 13.59 4.80 -16.22
CA SER A 375 14.80 4.25 -16.86
C SER A 375 15.48 3.20 -15.98
N LEU A 376 15.54 3.41 -14.66
CA LEU A 376 16.07 2.44 -13.72
C LEU A 376 15.20 1.17 -13.67
N ALA A 377 13.87 1.30 -13.69
CA ALA A 377 12.96 0.17 -13.78
C ALA A 377 13.15 -0.63 -15.08
N ALA A 378 13.39 0.05 -16.21
CA ALA A 378 13.66 -0.59 -17.49
C ALA A 378 14.96 -1.41 -17.48
N VAL A 379 16.01 -0.90 -16.82
CA VAL A 379 17.27 -1.64 -16.62
C VAL A 379 17.05 -2.85 -15.71
N LEU A 380 16.24 -2.73 -14.66
CA LEU A 380 15.90 -3.88 -13.82
C LEU A 380 15.10 -4.94 -14.59
N ALA A 381 14.14 -4.53 -15.43
CA ALA A 381 13.36 -5.43 -16.28
C ALA A 381 14.24 -6.21 -17.27
N LEU A 382 15.33 -5.60 -17.75
CA LEU A 382 16.32 -6.23 -18.62
C LEU A 382 17.14 -7.31 -17.90
N LEU A 383 17.56 -7.04 -16.65
CA LEU A 383 18.58 -7.82 -15.96
C LEU A 383 18.02 -8.90 -15.02
N VAL A 384 16.85 -8.66 -14.43
CA VAL A 384 16.28 -9.48 -13.33
C VAL A 384 15.11 -10.32 -13.85
N SER A 385 14.99 -11.57 -13.38
CA SER A 385 13.89 -12.45 -13.76
C SER A 385 12.57 -12.03 -13.13
N LEU A 386 11.44 -12.29 -13.81
CA LEU A 386 10.11 -11.99 -13.28
C LEU A 386 9.86 -12.61 -11.90
N ARG A 387 10.30 -13.85 -11.68
CA ARG A 387 10.15 -14.55 -10.40
C ARG A 387 10.92 -13.86 -9.27
N ASP A 388 12.17 -13.49 -9.52
CA ASP A 388 12.99 -12.78 -8.53
C ASP A 388 12.38 -11.41 -8.22
N LEU A 389 11.85 -10.70 -9.23
CA LEU A 389 11.16 -9.42 -9.04
C LEU A 389 9.92 -9.59 -8.13
N ILE A 390 9.10 -10.62 -8.36
CA ILE A 390 7.91 -10.91 -7.55
C ILE A 390 8.29 -11.20 -6.08
N GLU A 391 9.28 -12.07 -5.85
CA GLU A 391 9.72 -12.42 -4.50
C GLU A 391 10.34 -11.21 -3.78
N MET A 392 11.14 -10.40 -4.48
CA MET A 392 11.80 -9.20 -3.95
C MET A 392 10.83 -8.07 -3.62
N MET A 393 9.79 -7.87 -4.43
CA MET A 393 8.72 -6.91 -4.10
C MET A 393 7.96 -7.33 -2.85
N SER A 394 7.64 -8.62 -2.72
CA SER A 394 6.80 -9.13 -1.64
C SER A 394 7.41 -8.88 -0.26
N ILE A 395 8.72 -9.08 -0.09
CA ILE A 395 9.39 -8.83 1.20
C ILE A 395 9.37 -7.35 1.59
N GLY A 396 9.66 -6.44 0.65
CA GLY A 396 9.69 -5.00 0.92
C GLY A 396 8.32 -4.45 1.28
N THR A 397 7.29 -4.91 0.57
CA THR A 397 5.90 -4.48 0.79
C THR A 397 5.34 -5.03 2.11
N LEU A 398 5.62 -6.31 2.44
CA LEU A 398 5.23 -6.89 3.73
C LEU A 398 5.85 -6.08 4.89
N LEU A 399 7.11 -5.64 4.74
CA LEU A 399 7.75 -4.78 5.74
C LEU A 399 7.09 -3.40 5.80
N ALA A 400 6.82 -2.76 4.66
CA ALA A 400 6.09 -1.48 4.64
C ALA A 400 4.72 -1.59 5.31
N TYR A 401 3.98 -2.67 5.06
CA TYR A 401 2.63 -2.87 5.63
C TYR A 401 2.65 -3.16 7.12
N THR A 402 3.68 -3.88 7.61
CA THR A 402 3.90 -4.03 9.06
C THR A 402 4.21 -2.69 9.72
N LEU A 403 5.06 -1.87 9.11
CA LEU A 403 5.39 -0.53 9.62
C LEU A 403 4.19 0.41 9.65
N VAL A 404 3.34 0.41 8.62
CA VAL A 404 2.09 1.19 8.63
C VAL A 404 1.13 0.69 9.72
N SER A 405 1.01 -0.62 9.90
CA SER A 405 0.19 -1.21 10.98
C SER A 405 0.70 -0.78 12.37
N VAL A 406 2.04 -0.73 12.55
CA VAL A 406 2.67 -0.18 13.74
C VAL A 406 2.32 1.30 13.90
N CYS A 407 2.47 2.12 12.86
CA CYS A 407 2.19 3.57 12.92
C CYS A 407 0.74 3.86 13.32
N VAL A 408 -0.25 3.15 12.75
CA VAL A 408 -1.67 3.30 13.12
C VAL A 408 -1.88 2.95 14.59
N LEU A 409 -1.21 1.91 15.09
CA LEU A 409 -1.30 1.52 16.49
C LEU A 409 -0.68 2.57 17.41
N LEU A 410 0.48 3.14 17.07
CA LEU A 410 1.10 4.21 17.86
C LEU A 410 0.20 5.46 17.94
N LEU A 411 -0.35 5.83 16.80
CA LEU A 411 -1.18 7.02 16.64
C LEU A 411 -2.51 6.97 17.40
N ARG A 412 -3.06 5.78 17.64
CA ARG A 412 -4.30 5.61 18.43
C ARG A 412 -4.13 5.91 19.92
N TYR A 413 -2.89 5.88 20.42
CA TYR A 413 -2.59 6.03 21.86
C TYR A 413 -1.63 7.19 22.16
N GLN A 414 -1.28 8.00 21.16
CA GLN A 414 -0.56 9.26 21.35
C GLN A 414 -1.52 10.40 21.73
N PRO A 415 -1.06 11.39 22.53
CA PRO A 415 -1.85 12.57 22.89
C PRO A 415 -2.04 13.50 21.68
N ASP A 416 -3.26 14.02 21.51
CA ASP A 416 -3.68 14.83 20.35
C ASP A 416 -2.81 16.10 20.14
N ASP A 417 -2.32 16.72 21.23
CA ASP A 417 -1.52 17.97 21.18
C ASP A 417 -0.17 17.84 20.44
N GLN A 418 0.47 16.66 20.42
CA GLN A 418 1.76 16.48 19.74
C GLN A 418 1.64 16.35 18.21
N THR A 419 0.48 15.93 17.73
CA THR A 419 0.20 15.81 16.29
C THR A 419 -0.04 17.17 15.63
N ASP A 420 -0.61 18.13 16.36
CA ASP A 420 -0.99 19.43 15.80
C ASP A 420 0.18 20.43 15.79
N THR A 421 1.15 20.35 16.73
CA THR A 421 2.32 21.26 16.75
C THR A 421 3.24 21.03 15.54
N HIS A 422 3.45 19.78 15.14
CA HIS A 422 4.23 19.45 13.94
C HIS A 422 3.48 19.73 12.62
N GLN A 423 2.17 19.99 12.68
CA GLN A 423 1.33 20.27 11.52
C GLN A 423 1.24 21.77 11.20
N PHE A 424 1.64 22.64 12.14
CA PHE A 424 1.62 24.12 11.99
C PHE A 424 3.01 24.76 11.84
N ASP A 425 4.08 24.13 12.33
CA ASP A 425 5.43 24.74 12.28
C ASP A 425 6.07 24.70 10.88
N SER A 426 5.68 23.79 9.99
CA SER A 426 6.26 23.68 8.64
C SER A 426 5.68 24.66 7.61
N GLU A 427 4.57 25.34 7.91
CA GLU A 427 3.92 26.29 6.98
C GLU A 427 3.93 27.76 7.46
N HIS A 428 4.41 28.07 8.67
CA HIS A 428 4.37 29.45 9.20
C HIS A 428 5.73 30.05 9.59
N GLN A 429 6.81 29.26 9.64
CA GLN A 429 8.08 29.77 10.16
C GLN A 429 8.84 30.73 9.19
N ASP A 430 8.43 30.81 7.93
CA ASP A 430 9.02 31.74 6.95
C ASP A 430 8.25 33.07 6.79
N MET A 431 7.04 33.20 7.36
CA MET A 431 6.18 34.40 7.20
C MET A 431 6.17 35.36 8.39
N ASP A 432 6.55 34.90 9.58
CA ASP A 432 6.48 35.73 10.80
C ASP A 432 7.74 36.56 11.07
N CYS A 433 8.88 36.22 10.44
CA CYS A 433 10.12 37.00 10.56
C CYS A 433 10.08 38.34 9.79
N LEU A 434 9.09 38.56 8.91
CA LEU A 434 8.97 39.77 8.10
C LEU A 434 7.84 40.72 8.54
N LYS A 435 6.96 40.29 9.44
CA LYS A 435 5.86 41.14 9.96
C LYS A 435 6.20 41.88 11.25
N HIS A 436 7.34 41.57 11.88
CA HIS A 436 7.65 42.06 13.22
C HIS A 436 8.37 43.42 13.29
N GLU A 437 8.70 44.05 12.15
CA GLU A 437 9.38 45.37 12.12
C GLU A 437 8.46 46.58 11.89
N ASP A 438 7.22 46.42 11.40
CA ASP A 438 6.40 47.58 10.96
C ASP A 438 5.21 47.97 11.87
N ALA A 439 5.09 47.38 13.07
CA ALA A 439 3.96 47.66 13.98
C ALA A 439 4.36 48.30 15.32
N LYS A 440 5.46 49.05 15.36
CA LYS A 440 5.75 50.00 16.44
C LYS A 440 5.42 51.41 15.97
N ASP A 441 4.16 51.80 16.16
CA ASP A 441 3.75 53.15 16.55
C ASP A 441 2.25 53.30 16.26
N ASN A 442 1.41 53.02 17.27
CA ASN A 442 0.33 53.92 17.69
C ASN A 442 -0.53 53.32 18.82
N GLN A 443 -0.67 54.13 19.87
CA GLN A 443 -1.89 54.32 20.68
C GLN A 443 -2.09 53.56 22.02
N ILE A 444 -1.40 54.08 23.04
CA ILE A 444 -1.89 54.66 24.31
C ILE A 444 -3.36 54.40 24.77
N LEU A 445 -3.44 53.78 25.98
CA LEU A 445 -4.37 53.87 27.14
C LEU A 445 -5.90 53.72 26.98
N THR A 446 -6.43 52.66 27.60
CA THR A 446 -7.41 52.76 28.70
C THR A 446 -7.35 51.50 29.58
N ASP A 447 -7.08 51.69 30.88
CA ASP A 447 -7.24 50.69 31.94
C ASP A 447 -8.72 50.36 32.16
N ASN A 448 -9.03 49.08 32.38
CA ASN A 448 -10.01 48.64 33.37
C ASN A 448 -9.86 47.13 33.61
N ASP A 449 -9.53 46.79 34.85
CA ASP A 449 -9.65 45.45 35.43
C ASP A 449 -11.10 44.98 35.40
N GLU A 450 -11.36 43.79 34.82
CA GLU A 450 -12.41 42.90 35.32
C GLU A 450 -12.15 41.46 34.86
N SER A 451 -11.77 40.64 35.84
CA SER A 451 -11.72 39.19 35.75
C SER A 451 -13.12 38.61 35.65
N SER A 452 -13.43 37.84 34.59
CA SER A 452 -14.64 37.01 34.57
C SER A 452 -14.31 35.58 34.12
N SER A 453 -14.40 34.68 35.10
CA SER A 453 -14.38 33.23 34.97
C SER A 453 -15.69 32.73 34.35
N TYR A 454 -15.60 31.92 33.29
CA TYR A 454 -16.77 31.21 32.77
C TYR A 454 -16.83 29.81 33.37
N HIS A 455 -17.65 29.68 34.42
CA HIS A 455 -18.26 28.42 34.86
C HIS A 455 -19.38 28.03 33.89
N ALA A 456 -19.31 26.84 33.28
CA ALA A 456 -20.44 26.26 32.56
C ALA A 456 -21.22 25.32 33.48
N GLY A 457 -22.46 25.72 33.79
CA GLY A 457 -23.44 24.97 34.56
C GLY A 457 -24.15 23.90 33.73
N ARG A 458 -24.40 22.79 34.41
CA ARG A 458 -25.15 21.60 34.00
C ARG A 458 -26.64 21.92 33.87
N THR A 459 -27.28 21.55 32.77
CA THR A 459 -28.73 21.31 32.71
C THR A 459 -29.00 20.05 31.92
N GLU A 460 -29.81 19.18 32.53
CA GLU A 460 -30.31 17.92 31.98
C GLU A 460 -31.38 18.19 30.93
N GLY A 461 -31.32 17.44 29.84
CA GLY A 461 -32.32 17.40 28.78
C GLY A 461 -32.10 16.16 27.94
N GLU A 462 -32.88 15.12 28.20
CA GLU A 462 -32.99 13.91 27.39
C GLU A 462 -33.34 14.27 25.95
N GLY A 463 -32.50 13.80 25.02
CA GLY A 463 -32.67 13.91 23.58
C GLY A 463 -31.79 12.84 22.91
N ASP A 464 -32.45 11.78 22.46
CA ASP A 464 -31.89 10.56 21.90
C ASP A 464 -31.23 10.83 20.53
N ASP A 465 -29.90 10.98 20.50
CA ASP A 465 -29.08 11.08 19.27
C ASP A 465 -27.71 10.37 19.48
N SER A 466 -27.74 9.20 20.11
CA SER A 466 -26.52 8.41 20.41
C SER A 466 -26.27 7.23 19.48
N ASP A 467 -26.92 7.18 18.32
CA ASP A 467 -26.92 6.00 17.45
C ASP A 467 -25.76 5.90 16.44
N PHE A 468 -24.80 6.83 16.44
CA PHE A 468 -23.58 6.70 15.61
C PHE A 468 -22.28 6.52 16.41
N HIS A 469 -22.31 6.69 17.73
CA HIS A 469 -21.08 6.81 18.55
C HIS A 469 -20.60 5.52 19.24
N ALA A 470 -21.12 4.35 18.84
CA ALA A 470 -20.82 3.09 19.54
C ALA A 470 -20.38 1.93 18.64
N GLY A 471 -19.62 2.13 17.56
CA GLY A 471 -19.17 1.03 16.69
C GLY A 471 -18.36 -0.06 17.40
N HIS A 472 -17.43 0.33 18.29
CA HIS A 472 -16.57 -0.61 19.03
C HIS A 472 -17.29 -1.31 20.19
N ALA A 473 -18.04 -0.54 20.99
CA ALA A 473 -18.81 -1.11 22.09
C ALA A 473 -19.95 -1.98 21.55
N SER A 474 -20.63 -1.62 20.45
CA SER A 474 -21.82 -2.34 19.97
C SER A 474 -21.51 -3.70 19.33
N LEU A 475 -20.41 -3.89 18.60
CA LEU A 475 -20.05 -5.18 18.01
C LEU A 475 -19.56 -6.19 19.05
N LEU A 476 -18.69 -5.76 19.96
CA LEU A 476 -18.15 -6.59 21.04
C LEU A 476 -19.20 -6.87 22.11
N LYS A 477 -20.10 -5.91 22.39
CA LYS A 477 -21.28 -6.09 23.25
C LYS A 477 -22.40 -6.90 22.57
N ARG A 478 -22.52 -6.88 21.24
CA ARG A 478 -23.38 -7.80 20.46
C ARG A 478 -22.83 -9.24 20.46
N LEU A 479 -21.51 -9.41 20.31
CA LEU A 479 -20.87 -10.72 20.25
C LEU A 479 -20.73 -11.38 21.64
N LEU A 480 -20.34 -10.62 22.67
CA LEU A 480 -20.08 -11.15 24.02
C LEU A 480 -21.21 -10.91 25.02
N GLY A 481 -22.25 -10.13 24.68
CA GLY A 481 -23.41 -9.91 25.54
C GLY A 481 -23.04 -9.48 26.97
N GLY A 482 -23.68 -10.11 27.97
CA GLY A 482 -23.42 -9.84 29.39
C GLY A 482 -22.00 -10.12 29.88
N HIS A 483 -21.21 -10.93 29.16
CA HIS A 483 -19.80 -11.20 29.51
C HIS A 483 -18.87 -10.04 29.19
N TYR A 484 -19.31 -9.05 28.40
CA TYR A 484 -18.52 -7.87 28.05
C TYR A 484 -18.11 -7.06 29.29
N TYR A 485 -19.04 -6.84 30.22
CA TYR A 485 -18.77 -6.07 31.45
C TYR A 485 -17.84 -6.83 32.41
N THR A 486 -18.01 -8.14 32.54
CA THR A 486 -17.15 -9.01 33.35
C THR A 486 -15.74 -9.12 32.76
N LEU A 487 -15.62 -9.20 31.43
CA LEU A 487 -14.35 -9.22 30.71
C LEU A 487 -13.64 -7.86 30.79
N ARG A 488 -14.39 -6.76 30.68
CA ARG A 488 -13.89 -5.38 30.84
C ARG A 488 -13.26 -5.15 32.21
N LEU A 489 -13.92 -5.61 33.28
CA LEU A 489 -13.40 -5.57 34.65
C LEU A 489 -12.17 -6.47 34.83
N ARG A 490 -12.15 -7.66 34.23
CA ARG A 490 -10.98 -8.57 34.31
C ARG A 490 -9.77 -8.09 33.51
N LEU A 491 -9.99 -7.40 32.39
CA LEU A 491 -8.93 -6.88 31.52
C LEU A 491 -8.36 -5.54 32.02
N GLY A 492 -9.01 -4.86 32.97
CA GLY A 492 -8.57 -3.57 33.49
C GLY A 492 -8.62 -2.47 32.43
N MET A 493 -9.64 -2.47 31.57
CA MET A 493 -9.75 -1.44 30.52
C MET A 493 -10.01 -0.06 31.15
N PRO A 494 -9.37 1.00 30.64
CA PRO A 494 -9.50 2.34 31.18
C PRO A 494 -10.93 2.89 31.07
N ASP A 495 -11.23 3.86 31.92
CA ASP A 495 -12.51 4.56 31.88
C ASP A 495 -12.65 5.35 30.57
N ALA A 496 -13.89 5.47 30.07
CA ALA A 496 -14.17 6.12 28.79
C ALA A 496 -13.79 7.61 28.74
N SER A 497 -13.48 8.22 29.89
CA SER A 497 -13.01 9.60 30.04
C SER A 497 -11.49 9.73 30.15
N ALA A 498 -10.74 8.63 30.23
CA ALA A 498 -9.29 8.65 30.34
C ALA A 498 -8.66 9.07 28.99
N ARG A 499 -7.76 10.06 29.03
CA ARG A 499 -7.08 10.58 27.83
C ARG A 499 -5.65 10.06 27.76
N PRO A 500 -5.09 9.85 26.54
CA PRO A 500 -3.69 9.51 26.37
C PRO A 500 -2.77 10.61 26.91
N THR A 501 -1.72 10.21 27.61
CA THR A 501 -0.65 11.08 28.09
C THR A 501 0.67 10.73 27.37
N PRO A 502 1.69 11.62 27.35
CA PRO A 502 3.00 11.28 26.77
C PRO A 502 3.68 10.05 27.42
N ALA A 503 3.29 9.69 28.65
CA ALA A 503 3.73 8.47 29.31
C ALA A 503 3.04 7.22 28.73
N THR A 504 1.73 7.25 28.52
CA THR A 504 0.99 6.13 27.90
C THR A 504 1.43 5.93 26.45
N GLY A 505 1.64 7.00 25.69
CA GLY A 505 2.18 6.94 24.33
C GLY A 505 3.52 6.19 24.28
N ARG A 506 4.49 6.56 25.13
CA ARG A 506 5.79 5.87 25.22
C ARG A 506 5.68 4.39 25.61
N ILE A 507 4.74 4.06 26.50
CA ILE A 507 4.47 2.67 26.89
C ILE A 507 3.97 1.89 25.67
N VAL A 508 2.95 2.39 24.96
CA VAL A 508 2.41 1.75 23.76
C VAL A 508 3.46 1.61 22.67
N THR A 509 4.33 2.61 22.48
CA THR A 509 5.45 2.51 21.53
C THR A 509 6.37 1.35 21.85
N ARG A 510 6.83 1.24 23.10
CA ARG A 510 7.68 0.13 23.53
C ARG A 510 6.97 -1.22 23.37
N CYS A 511 5.71 -1.31 23.76
CA CYS A 511 4.93 -2.53 23.62
C CYS A 511 4.74 -2.95 22.16
N THR A 512 4.50 -1.98 21.27
CA THR A 512 4.28 -2.22 19.84
C THR A 512 5.56 -2.67 19.14
N LEU A 513 6.69 -2.02 19.43
CA LEU A 513 8.00 -2.42 18.89
C LEU A 513 8.39 -3.82 19.40
N LEU A 514 8.14 -4.12 20.68
CA LEU A 514 8.33 -5.46 21.23
C LEU A 514 7.38 -6.48 20.58
N LEU A 515 6.12 -6.10 20.29
CA LEU A 515 5.16 -6.97 19.62
C LEU A 515 5.66 -7.35 18.22
N PHE A 516 6.17 -6.40 17.45
CA PHE A 516 6.79 -6.67 16.15
C PHE A 516 7.99 -7.63 16.26
N PHE A 517 8.95 -7.35 17.15
CA PHE A 517 10.14 -8.18 17.30
C PHE A 517 9.83 -9.59 17.81
N VAL A 518 8.98 -9.71 18.84
CA VAL A 518 8.55 -11.00 19.38
C VAL A 518 7.72 -11.78 18.36
N SER A 519 6.91 -11.11 17.53
CA SER A 519 6.19 -11.77 16.44
C SER A 519 7.15 -12.40 15.43
N PHE A 520 8.21 -11.69 15.05
CA PHE A 520 9.21 -12.22 14.12
C PHE A 520 9.96 -13.41 14.73
N LEU A 521 10.38 -13.30 16.00
CA LEU A 521 11.05 -14.39 16.71
C LEU A 521 10.15 -15.62 16.94
N LEU A 522 8.87 -15.41 17.23
CA LEU A 522 7.90 -16.49 17.37
C LEU A 522 7.82 -17.30 16.08
N TRP A 523 7.64 -16.64 14.94
CA TRP A 523 7.54 -17.35 13.67
C TRP A 523 8.86 -17.97 13.24
N SER A 524 9.99 -17.30 13.52
CA SER A 524 11.32 -17.87 13.27
C SER A 524 11.53 -19.16 14.08
N THR A 525 11.13 -19.19 15.35
CA THR A 525 11.25 -20.39 16.19
C THR A 525 10.29 -21.49 15.77
N ILE A 526 9.08 -21.16 15.32
CA ILE A 526 8.13 -22.15 14.78
C ILE A 526 8.66 -22.76 13.48
N ILE A 527 9.06 -21.95 12.50
CA ILE A 527 9.44 -22.44 11.17
C ILE A 527 10.77 -23.21 11.23
N PHE A 528 11.83 -22.62 11.78
CA PHE A 528 13.15 -23.25 11.79
C PHE A 528 13.32 -24.23 12.96
N GLY A 529 12.63 -24.01 14.07
CA GLY A 529 12.78 -24.82 15.27
C GLY A 529 11.77 -25.96 15.39
N VAL A 530 10.50 -25.78 15.02
CA VAL A 530 9.44 -26.79 15.19
C VAL A 530 9.18 -27.54 13.89
N GLU A 531 8.99 -26.83 12.76
CA GLU A 531 8.68 -27.48 11.48
C GLU A 531 9.88 -28.21 10.87
N GLN A 532 11.08 -27.65 11.00
CA GLN A 532 12.33 -28.23 10.46
C GLN A 532 13.15 -29.00 11.51
N GLY A 533 12.86 -28.83 12.80
CA GLY A 533 13.60 -29.47 13.88
C GLY A 533 13.23 -30.95 14.06
N THR A 534 14.19 -31.77 14.53
CA THR A 534 13.94 -33.17 14.90
C THR A 534 14.36 -33.45 16.35
N GLY A 535 13.66 -34.38 17.01
CA GLY A 535 13.98 -34.85 18.36
C GLY A 535 13.74 -33.81 19.47
N VAL A 536 14.62 -33.79 20.48
CA VAL A 536 14.47 -32.97 21.70
C VAL A 536 14.53 -31.46 21.42
N GLY A 537 15.27 -31.04 20.38
CA GLY A 537 15.36 -29.65 19.98
C GLY A 537 14.02 -29.06 19.52
N ALA A 538 13.18 -29.86 18.85
CA ALA A 538 11.85 -29.45 18.40
C ALA A 538 10.86 -29.26 19.56
N VAL A 539 11.03 -30.03 20.65
CA VAL A 539 10.20 -29.87 21.85
C VAL A 539 10.58 -28.59 22.59
N PHE A 540 11.88 -28.30 22.71
CA PHE A 540 12.36 -27.08 23.35
C PHE A 540 11.95 -25.82 22.55
N SER A 541 12.07 -25.85 21.22
CA SER A 541 11.61 -24.76 20.36
C SER A 541 10.10 -24.57 20.46
N GLY A 542 9.31 -25.65 20.53
CA GLY A 542 7.87 -25.58 20.77
C GLY A 542 7.51 -24.94 22.11
N LEU A 543 8.24 -25.26 23.18
CA LEU A 543 8.03 -24.64 24.49
C LEU A 543 8.42 -23.16 24.47
N MET A 544 9.53 -22.79 23.82
CA MET A 544 9.91 -21.40 23.63
C MET A 544 8.85 -20.62 22.82
N ALA A 545 8.29 -21.23 21.77
CA ALA A 545 7.23 -20.64 20.97
C ALA A 545 5.95 -20.40 21.79
N THR A 546 5.55 -21.34 22.66
CA THR A 546 4.39 -21.11 23.55
C THR A 546 4.63 -19.98 24.56
N MET A 547 5.86 -19.84 25.08
CA MET A 547 6.24 -18.70 25.92
C MET A 547 6.18 -17.37 25.16
N MET A 548 6.68 -17.33 23.92
CA MET A 548 6.60 -16.14 23.05
C MET A 548 5.15 -15.79 22.68
N ALA A 549 4.29 -16.78 22.43
CA ALA A 549 2.87 -16.54 22.20
C ALA A 549 2.20 -15.94 23.46
N GLY A 550 2.56 -16.43 24.65
CA GLY A 550 2.10 -15.86 25.92
C GLY A 550 2.57 -14.42 26.13
N SER A 551 3.81 -14.09 25.74
CA SER A 551 4.32 -12.72 25.85
C SER A 551 3.65 -11.77 24.86
N LEU A 552 3.32 -12.21 23.64
CA LEU A 552 2.51 -11.43 22.69
C LEU A 552 1.10 -11.15 23.24
N ALA A 553 0.44 -12.15 23.82
CA ALA A 553 -0.86 -11.96 24.46
C ALA A 553 -0.77 -10.95 25.60
N LYS A 554 0.29 -11.02 26.43
CA LYS A 554 0.53 -10.04 27.50
C LYS A 554 0.76 -8.62 26.97
N LEU A 555 1.55 -8.47 25.90
CA LEU A 555 1.79 -7.17 25.25
C LEU A 555 0.49 -6.59 24.70
N LEU A 556 -0.36 -7.42 24.07
CA LEU A 556 -1.65 -6.99 23.55
C LEU A 556 -2.59 -6.54 24.68
N ILE A 557 -2.66 -7.28 25.79
CA ILE A 557 -3.42 -6.89 26.99
C ILE A 557 -2.91 -5.55 27.54
N MET A 558 -1.59 -5.36 27.59
CA MET A 558 -0.98 -4.13 28.08
C MET A 558 -1.31 -2.92 27.18
N ILE A 559 -1.47 -3.12 25.88
CA ILE A 559 -1.93 -2.08 24.94
C ILE A 559 -3.42 -1.76 25.17
N ILE A 560 -4.27 -2.79 25.33
CA ILE A 560 -5.72 -2.63 25.60
C ILE A 560 -5.99 -1.85 26.90
N GLN A 561 -5.08 -1.95 27.87
CA GLN A 561 -5.18 -1.24 29.15
C GLN A 561 -4.85 0.26 29.05
N GLN A 562 -4.37 0.75 27.90
CA GLN A 562 -4.04 2.16 27.72
C GLN A 562 -5.23 2.96 27.15
N PRO A 563 -5.39 4.24 27.55
CA PRO A 563 -6.46 5.09 27.03
C PRO A 563 -6.24 5.46 25.55
N GLU A 564 -7.29 5.38 24.74
CA GLU A 564 -7.28 5.72 23.32
C GLU A 564 -7.55 7.21 23.07
N SER A 565 -7.03 7.74 21.96
CA SER A 565 -7.30 9.10 21.48
C SER A 565 -8.80 9.28 21.18
N THR A 566 -9.37 10.42 21.57
CA THR A 566 -10.78 10.76 21.32
C THR A 566 -11.03 11.38 19.94
N ARG A 567 -9.99 11.50 19.10
CA ARG A 567 -10.08 12.11 17.77
C ARG A 567 -10.98 11.30 16.84
N SER A 568 -12.07 11.91 16.38
CA SER A 568 -12.97 11.31 15.39
C SER A 568 -12.41 11.49 13.99
N LEU A 569 -12.26 10.39 13.27
CA LEU A 569 -11.86 10.37 11.87
C LEU A 569 -13.06 9.91 11.02
N PRO A 570 -13.20 10.41 9.77
CA PRO A 570 -14.23 9.94 8.85
C PRO A 570 -14.22 8.41 8.62
N TYR A 571 -13.04 7.79 8.79
CA TYR A 571 -12.90 6.34 8.83
C TYR A 571 -11.89 5.94 9.91
N MET A 572 -12.23 4.89 10.66
CA MET A 572 -11.39 4.28 11.69
C MET A 572 -11.36 2.77 11.46
N ALA A 573 -10.17 2.18 11.47
CA ALA A 573 -9.99 0.74 11.38
C ALA A 573 -10.78 0.05 12.51
N PRO A 574 -11.63 -0.94 12.20
CA PRO A 574 -12.33 -1.70 13.23
C PRO A 574 -11.36 -2.51 14.09
N CYS A 575 -11.75 -2.74 15.34
CA CYS A 575 -11.09 -3.70 16.24
C CYS A 575 -9.58 -3.44 16.48
N VAL A 576 -9.12 -2.20 16.49
CA VAL A 576 -7.82 -1.84 17.09
C VAL A 576 -7.85 -2.19 18.59
N PRO A 577 -6.80 -2.79 19.18
CA PRO A 577 -5.47 -3.08 18.62
C PRO A 577 -5.33 -4.44 17.89
N PHE A 578 -6.39 -5.25 17.83
CA PHE A 578 -6.34 -6.62 17.29
C PHE A 578 -6.05 -6.66 15.80
N VAL A 579 -6.67 -5.80 14.99
CA VAL A 579 -6.45 -5.79 13.53
C VAL A 579 -5.00 -5.44 13.15
N PRO A 580 -4.41 -4.33 13.65
CA PRO A 580 -2.99 -4.06 13.42
C PRO A 580 -2.06 -5.15 13.96
N ALA A 581 -2.34 -5.71 15.15
CA ALA A 581 -1.53 -6.79 15.71
C ALA A 581 -1.60 -8.07 14.87
N ALA A 582 -2.78 -8.42 14.35
CA ALA A 582 -2.97 -9.55 13.45
C ALA A 582 -2.25 -9.32 12.10
N ALA A 583 -2.31 -8.11 11.56
CA ALA A 583 -1.55 -7.74 10.35
C ALA A 583 -0.04 -7.93 10.58
N ILE A 584 0.49 -7.46 11.72
CA ILE A 584 1.91 -7.63 12.09
C ILE A 584 2.28 -9.12 12.17
N LEU A 585 1.46 -9.93 12.84
CA LEU A 585 1.67 -11.37 12.98
C LEU A 585 1.69 -12.09 11.63
N VAL A 586 0.67 -11.88 10.79
CA VAL A 586 0.53 -12.58 9.52
C VAL A 586 1.63 -12.15 8.54
N ASN A 587 1.92 -10.85 8.46
CA ASN A 587 2.98 -10.36 7.56
C ASN A 587 4.36 -10.88 8.01
N SER A 588 4.64 -10.93 9.32
CA SER A 588 5.87 -11.51 9.85
C SER A 588 6.05 -12.98 9.47
N TYR A 589 4.95 -13.75 9.51
CA TYR A 589 4.97 -15.15 9.06
C TYR A 589 5.28 -15.27 7.57
N LEU A 590 4.58 -14.51 6.72
CA LEU A 590 4.74 -14.57 5.26
C LEU A 590 6.16 -14.16 4.84
N MET A 591 6.75 -13.15 5.50
CA MET A 591 8.14 -12.73 5.24
C MET A 591 9.14 -13.87 5.48
N LEU A 592 8.91 -14.71 6.48
CA LEU A 592 9.80 -15.83 6.82
C LEU A 592 9.63 -17.06 5.91
N LYS A 593 8.53 -17.15 5.15
CA LYS A 593 8.29 -18.20 4.16
C LYS A 593 8.88 -17.90 2.78
N LEU A 594 9.40 -16.68 2.57
CA LEU A 594 10.13 -16.31 1.36
C LEU A 594 11.53 -16.94 1.32
N SER A 595 12.13 -16.98 0.13
CA SER A 595 13.45 -17.56 -0.11
C SER A 595 14.56 -16.85 0.69
N PRO A 596 15.58 -17.57 1.20
CA PRO A 596 16.76 -16.96 1.83
C PRO A 596 17.53 -15.99 0.91
N LEU A 597 17.53 -16.25 -0.40
CA LEU A 597 18.15 -15.35 -1.39
C LEU A 597 17.44 -13.99 -1.42
N THR A 598 16.12 -13.99 -1.23
CA THR A 598 15.30 -12.77 -1.15
C THR A 598 15.71 -11.92 0.05
N TRP A 599 15.95 -12.55 1.20
CA TRP A 599 16.48 -11.89 2.40
C TRP A 599 17.88 -11.31 2.19
N ALA A 600 18.77 -12.04 1.53
CA ALA A 600 20.11 -11.54 1.22
C ALA A 600 20.04 -10.28 0.35
N ARG A 601 19.24 -10.31 -0.73
CA ARG A 601 19.04 -9.15 -1.63
C ARG A 601 18.42 -7.96 -0.91
N PHE A 602 17.39 -8.21 -0.10
CA PHE A 602 16.75 -7.18 0.71
C PHE A 602 17.69 -6.56 1.74
N THR A 603 18.58 -7.36 2.34
CA THR A 603 19.58 -6.86 3.30
C THR A 603 20.60 -5.96 2.63
N ILE A 604 21.08 -6.32 1.44
CA ILE A 604 21.96 -5.46 0.62
C ILE A 604 21.26 -4.14 0.32
N TRP A 605 19.96 -4.18 -0.01
CA TRP A 605 19.16 -2.98 -0.21
C TRP A 605 19.08 -2.11 1.04
N CYS A 606 18.75 -2.67 2.21
CA CYS A 606 18.74 -1.94 3.47
C CYS A 606 20.12 -1.31 3.79
N LEU A 607 21.22 -1.99 3.47
CA LEU A 607 22.55 -1.42 3.65
C LEU A 607 22.80 -0.21 2.74
N ILE A 608 22.24 -0.18 1.52
CA ILE A 608 22.29 1.00 0.65
C ILE A 608 21.52 2.16 1.28
N VAL A 609 20.39 1.89 1.94
CA VAL A 609 19.62 2.90 2.71
C VAL A 609 20.50 3.53 3.78
N ASP A 610 21.12 2.71 4.62
CA ASP A 610 21.96 3.18 5.73
C ASP A 610 23.17 3.97 5.23
N LEU A 611 23.79 3.52 4.13
CA LEU A 611 24.88 4.25 3.47
C LEU A 611 24.43 5.62 2.97
N LYS A 612 23.29 5.67 2.26
CA LYS A 612 22.76 6.92 1.70
C LYS A 612 22.39 7.90 2.81
N TRP A 613 21.70 7.42 3.85
CA TRP A 613 21.33 8.20 5.03
C TRP A 613 22.56 8.81 5.73
N ASN A 614 23.62 8.02 5.91
CA ASN A 614 24.86 8.49 6.53
C ASN A 614 25.66 9.48 5.67
N THR A 615 25.42 9.54 4.35
CA THR A 615 26.09 10.50 3.45
C THR A 615 25.37 11.85 3.33
N GLU A 616 24.09 11.92 3.71
CA GLU A 616 23.31 13.17 3.66
C GLU A 616 23.29 13.92 5.00
N LYS A 617 23.59 13.24 6.11
CA LYS A 617 23.96 13.88 7.39
C LYS A 617 25.40 14.33 7.38
#